data_AF-A0A5N6K4S8-F1
#
_entry.id   AF-A0A5N6K4S8-F1
#
_cell.length_a   1.000
_cell.length_b   1.000
_cell.length_c   1.000
_cell.angle_alpha   90.00
_cell.angle_beta   90.00
_cell.angle_gamma   90.00
#
_symmetry.space_group_name_H-M   'P 1'
#
loop_
_entity.id
_entity.type
_entity.pdbx_description
1 polymer ?
#
loop_
_entity_poly.entity_id
_entity_poly.type
_entity_poly.pdbx_seq_one_letter_code
_entity_poly.pdbx_strand_id
1 'polypeptide(L)'
;MGWEDPIRPQDAPRDISNNQNKNTWMGEQLDGKITTLCKNMSQRNVDTPRARRTHSNFQLHIPLEPRYISPHPYTNQNIVALARGPIVYCAEDHDNPWVNDHFKSLVFSTRGEITEKDADVNNEPYKQLTALGAATRFRLPEQARPDLGHNVDGFSEVDIEELHFIPYALRDNRGGKGHMRVGLRRR
;
A
#
# COMPACT_ATOMS: atom_id res chain seq x y z
N MET A 1 -41.29 -20.56 -33.10
CA MET A 1 -39.90 -21.05 -33.09
C MET A 1 -39.42 -20.96 -31.65
N GLY A 2 -39.58 -22.06 -30.90
CA GLY A 2 -39.20 -22.15 -29.50
C GLY A 2 -37.71 -22.44 -29.37
N TRP A 3 -37.09 -21.82 -28.37
CA TRP A 3 -35.70 -22.08 -27.98
C TRP A 3 -35.76 -23.02 -26.77
N GLU A 4 -35.23 -24.22 -26.93
CA GLU A 4 -35.12 -25.23 -25.86
C GLU A 4 -33.89 -24.97 -24.99
N ASP A 5 -34.09 -25.04 -23.67
CA ASP A 5 -33.04 -24.99 -22.64
C ASP A 5 -32.24 -26.31 -22.59
N PRO A 6 -30.90 -26.29 -22.45
CA PRO A 6 -30.12 -27.51 -22.25
C PRO A 6 -30.19 -28.03 -20.80
N ILE A 7 -30.92 -29.14 -20.66
CA ILE A 7 -30.74 -30.33 -19.79
C ILE A 7 -29.79 -30.19 -18.58
N ARG A 8 -30.37 -30.30 -17.37
CA ARG A 8 -29.68 -30.62 -16.11
C ARG A 8 -29.39 -32.13 -16.00
N PRO A 9 -28.22 -32.57 -15.51
CA PRO A 9 -28.03 -33.95 -15.08
C PRO A 9 -28.64 -34.20 -13.69
N GLN A 10 -29.45 -35.26 -13.57
CA GLN A 10 -29.96 -35.84 -12.32
C GLN A 10 -29.17 -37.12 -11.95
N ASP A 11 -28.94 -37.28 -10.63
CA ASP A 11 -28.73 -38.49 -9.81
C ASP A 11 -27.46 -39.35 -10.03
N ALA A 12 -26.69 -39.86 -9.05
CA ALA A 12 -26.86 -40.22 -7.61
C ALA A 12 -25.44 -40.45 -6.97
N PRO A 13 -25.24 -41.07 -5.77
CA PRO A 13 -25.99 -41.14 -4.50
C PRO A 13 -25.17 -40.61 -3.29
N ARG A 14 -25.84 -40.47 -2.13
CA ARG A 14 -25.22 -40.21 -0.81
C ARG A 14 -24.69 -41.53 -0.24
N ASP A 15 -23.45 -41.53 0.25
CA ASP A 15 -22.94 -42.61 1.11
C ASP A 15 -22.33 -42.02 2.40
N ILE A 16 -22.90 -42.43 3.52
CA ILE A 16 -22.49 -42.08 4.88
C ILE A 16 -21.72 -43.30 5.38
N SER A 17 -20.38 -43.22 5.39
CA SER A 17 -19.54 -44.19 6.09
C SER A 17 -18.70 -43.51 7.15
N ASN A 18 -19.10 -43.80 8.38
CA ASN A 18 -18.45 -43.61 9.66
C ASN A 18 -16.99 -44.12 9.62
N ASN A 19 -16.00 -43.29 10.00
CA ASN A 19 -14.77 -43.85 10.57
C ASN A 19 -14.15 -42.93 11.61
N GLN A 20 -14.30 -43.34 12.87
CA GLN A 20 -13.55 -42.86 14.01
C GLN A 20 -12.09 -43.28 13.85
N ASN A 21 -11.17 -42.32 13.87
CA ASN A 21 -9.79 -42.60 14.28
C ASN A 21 -9.50 -41.86 15.59
N LYS A 22 -9.54 -42.66 16.67
CA LYS A 22 -8.88 -42.39 17.94
C LYS A 22 -7.37 -42.49 17.69
N ASN A 23 -6.59 -41.55 18.22
CA ASN A 23 -5.26 -41.83 18.75
C ASN A 23 -5.04 -40.96 19.99
N THR A 24 -4.99 -41.66 21.13
CA THR A 24 -4.56 -41.20 22.45
C THR A 24 -3.05 -41.44 22.59
N TRP A 25 -2.45 -40.97 23.70
CA TRP A 25 -1.06 -41.14 24.21
C TRP A 25 -0.11 -40.00 23.80
N MET A 26 0.65 -39.33 24.67
CA MET A 26 0.94 -39.43 26.11
C MET A 26 1.26 -38.03 26.64
N GLY A 27 1.01 -37.79 27.93
CA GLY A 27 1.57 -36.65 28.62
C GLY A 27 3.08 -36.81 28.80
N GLU A 28 3.81 -35.74 28.56
CA GLU A 28 5.13 -35.53 29.14
C GLU A 28 5.19 -34.07 29.63
N GLN A 29 5.22 -33.94 30.95
CA GLN A 29 5.77 -32.77 31.63
C GLN A 29 7.23 -32.65 31.21
N LEU A 30 7.60 -31.55 30.58
CA LEU A 30 8.97 -31.09 30.59
C LEU A 30 8.99 -29.66 31.13
N ASP A 31 9.39 -29.61 32.40
CA ASP A 31 9.85 -28.44 33.12
C ASP A 31 10.85 -27.62 32.30
N GLY A 32 10.71 -26.29 32.44
CA GLY A 32 11.85 -25.39 32.50
C GLY A 32 12.68 -25.19 31.22
N LYS A 33 12.62 -23.95 30.71
CA LYS A 33 13.50 -23.31 29.73
C LYS A 33 13.06 -23.47 28.27
N ILE A 34 12.41 -22.43 27.74
CA ILE A 34 12.84 -21.74 26.51
C ILE A 34 12.56 -20.25 26.73
N THR A 35 13.62 -19.56 27.11
CA THR A 35 13.76 -18.10 26.93
C THR A 35 13.86 -17.83 25.42
N THR A 36 13.31 -16.69 24.99
CA THR A 36 13.49 -16.08 23.65
C THR A 36 12.60 -16.66 22.55
N LEU A 37 11.54 -15.92 22.19
CA LEU A 37 11.15 -15.67 20.80
C LEU A 37 10.07 -14.57 20.74
N CYS A 38 10.48 -13.30 20.72
CA CYS A 38 9.59 -12.22 20.29
C CYS A 38 9.41 -12.31 18.76
N LYS A 39 8.50 -13.18 18.33
CA LYS A 39 8.01 -13.23 16.95
C LYS A 39 6.96 -12.14 16.73
N ASN A 40 7.25 -11.29 15.74
CA ASN A 40 6.41 -10.34 15.02
C ASN A 40 4.90 -10.53 15.21
N MET A 41 4.26 -9.52 15.82
CA MET A 41 2.80 -9.38 15.93
C MET A 41 2.28 -8.51 14.79
N SER A 42 2.04 -9.11 13.63
CA SER A 42 1.12 -8.53 12.65
C SER A 42 -0.24 -9.17 12.90
N GLN A 43 -1.26 -8.37 13.23
CA GLN A 43 -2.64 -8.78 13.54
C GLN A 43 -2.91 -9.44 14.90
N ARG A 44 -2.47 -8.82 16.00
CA ARG A 44 -3.03 -9.14 17.33
C ARG A 44 -3.48 -7.86 18.04
N ASN A 45 -4.73 -7.84 18.48
CA ASN A 45 -5.15 -6.93 19.54
C ASN A 45 -4.24 -7.21 20.74
N VAL A 46 -3.73 -6.15 21.37
CA VAL A 46 -3.08 -6.30 22.67
C VAL A 46 -4.18 -6.50 23.70
N ASP A 47 -4.70 -7.72 23.77
CA ASP A 47 -5.63 -8.12 24.81
C ASP A 47 -4.89 -8.04 26.14
N THR A 48 -5.35 -7.14 27.01
CA THR A 48 -4.92 -7.06 28.41
C THR A 48 -6.10 -7.48 29.30
N PRO A 49 -6.42 -8.78 29.45
CA PRO A 49 -7.61 -9.18 30.20
C PRO A 49 -7.39 -9.20 31.72
N ARG A 50 -6.18 -8.94 32.24
CA ARG A 50 -5.88 -9.16 33.67
C ARG A 50 -5.12 -8.05 34.41
N ALA A 51 -4.71 -6.98 33.72
CA ALA A 51 -3.94 -5.88 34.34
C ALA A 51 -4.76 -4.60 34.60
N ARG A 52 -6.09 -4.63 34.41
CA ARG A 52 -6.97 -3.45 34.53
C ARG A 52 -7.24 -2.98 35.96
N ARG A 53 -6.51 -3.47 36.97
CA ARG A 53 -6.82 -3.17 38.39
C ARG A 53 -5.68 -2.58 39.22
N THR A 54 -4.45 -2.46 38.72
CA THR A 54 -3.31 -2.00 39.55
C THR A 54 -2.33 -1.03 38.88
N HIS A 55 -2.48 -0.72 37.59
CA HIS A 55 -1.65 0.28 36.91
C HIS A 55 -2.54 1.24 36.12
N SER A 56 -2.64 2.49 36.56
CA SER A 56 -3.47 3.53 35.93
C SER A 56 -2.87 4.09 34.64
N ASN A 57 -1.60 3.82 34.37
CA ASN A 57 -0.84 4.43 33.29
C ASN A 57 -0.20 3.33 32.44
N PHE A 58 -0.36 3.42 31.12
CA PHE A 58 0.40 2.64 30.16
C PHE A 58 0.96 3.57 29.08
N GLN A 59 2.12 3.23 28.54
CA GLN A 59 2.75 3.97 27.44
C GLN A 59 2.82 3.05 26.22
N LEU A 60 2.35 3.56 25.09
CA LEU A 60 2.40 2.86 23.81
C LEU A 60 3.33 3.62 22.87
N HIS A 61 4.42 2.97 22.46
CA HIS A 61 5.35 3.50 21.48
C HIS A 61 5.10 2.81 20.14
N ILE A 62 4.64 3.57 19.14
CA ILE A 62 4.45 3.09 17.77
C ILE A 62 5.29 3.98 16.85
N PRO A 63 6.32 3.43 16.17
CA PRO A 63 7.05 4.18 15.16
C PRO A 63 6.14 4.44 13.95
N LEU A 64 6.05 5.69 13.52
CA LEU A 64 5.26 6.11 12.36
C LEU A 64 6.19 6.50 11.21
N GLU A 65 7.04 5.57 10.79
CA GLU A 65 7.99 5.80 9.70
C GLU A 65 7.29 5.79 8.32
N PRO A 66 7.82 6.53 7.33
CA PRO A 66 7.39 6.43 5.95
C PRO A 66 7.65 5.02 5.41
N ARG A 67 6.70 4.51 4.63
CA ARG A 67 6.80 3.20 3.98
C ARG A 67 6.15 3.21 2.61
N TYR A 68 6.69 2.38 1.74
CA TYR A 68 6.08 2.08 0.46
C TYR A 68 4.94 1.08 0.65
N ILE A 69 3.81 1.34 -0.01
CA ILE A 69 2.69 0.42 -0.10
C ILE A 69 2.42 0.08 -1.57
N SER A 70 2.14 -1.18 -1.86
CA SER A 70 1.80 -1.66 -3.18
C SER A 70 0.55 -2.53 -3.10
N PRO A 71 -0.32 -2.51 -4.12
CA PRO A 71 -1.48 -3.38 -4.17
C PRO A 71 -1.05 -4.85 -4.33
N HIS A 72 -1.99 -5.76 -4.05
CA HIS A 72 -1.79 -7.18 -4.30
C HIS A 72 -1.45 -7.42 -5.79
N PRO A 73 -0.51 -8.33 -6.14
CA PRO A 73 -0.10 -8.56 -7.53
C PRO A 73 -1.25 -8.84 -8.52
N TYR A 74 -2.34 -9.44 -8.06
CA TYR A 74 -3.52 -9.74 -8.89
C TYR A 74 -4.36 -8.52 -9.30
N THR A 75 -4.07 -7.32 -8.78
CA THR A 75 -4.66 -6.11 -9.35
C THR A 75 -4.06 -5.77 -10.71
N ASN A 76 -2.93 -6.40 -11.08
CA ASN A 76 -2.16 -6.12 -12.29
C ASN A 76 -1.79 -4.63 -12.45
N GLN A 77 -1.65 -3.94 -11.32
CA GLN A 77 -1.24 -2.53 -11.26
C GLN A 77 0.21 -2.44 -10.78
N ASN A 78 1.12 -2.12 -11.70
CA ASN A 78 2.53 -1.89 -11.36
C ASN A 78 2.74 -0.49 -10.76
N ILE A 79 2.16 -0.26 -9.58
CA ILE A 79 2.19 1.01 -8.87
C ILE A 79 2.71 0.86 -7.43
N VAL A 80 3.21 1.96 -6.90
CA VAL A 80 3.63 2.12 -5.51
C VAL A 80 3.14 3.47 -4.99
N ALA A 81 2.77 3.53 -3.72
CA ALA A 81 2.40 4.75 -3.02
C ALA A 81 3.19 4.88 -1.72
N LEU A 82 3.21 6.08 -1.14
CA LEU A 82 3.80 6.35 0.16
C LEU A 82 2.73 6.42 1.26
N ALA A 83 3.07 5.90 2.42
CA ALA A 83 2.29 6.04 3.63
C ALA A 83 3.18 6.30 4.84
N ARG A 84 2.70 7.04 5.82
CA ARG A 84 3.36 7.26 7.12
C ARG A 84 2.35 6.97 8.22
N GLY A 85 2.62 5.99 9.08
CA GLY A 85 1.62 5.55 10.05
C GLY A 85 0.31 5.12 9.36
N PRO A 86 -0.87 5.60 9.76
CA PRO A 86 -2.15 5.29 9.09
C PRO A 86 -2.43 6.16 7.86
N ILE A 87 -1.58 7.13 7.54
CA ILE A 87 -1.86 8.18 6.55
C ILE A 87 -1.24 7.80 5.20
N VAL A 88 -2.05 7.80 4.16
CA VAL A 88 -1.61 7.65 2.75
C VAL A 88 -1.32 9.03 2.18
N TYR A 89 -0.27 9.12 1.37
CA TYR A 89 0.22 10.36 0.76
C TYR A 89 -0.08 10.39 -0.74
N CYS A 90 -0.19 11.60 -1.29
CA CYS A 90 -0.29 11.85 -2.72
C CYS A 90 0.67 12.95 -3.17
N ALA A 91 1.08 12.88 -4.44
CA ALA A 91 1.74 13.99 -5.11
C ALA A 91 0.68 14.89 -5.74
N GLU A 92 0.81 16.19 -5.56
CA GLU A 92 -0.07 17.23 -6.11
C GLU A 92 0.79 18.24 -6.90
N ASP A 93 0.25 18.81 -7.97
CA ASP A 93 0.96 19.78 -8.79
C ASP A 93 1.19 21.12 -8.12
N HIS A 94 0.44 21.43 -7.06
CA HIS A 94 0.74 22.57 -6.20
C HIS A 94 2.19 22.51 -5.68
N ASP A 95 2.63 21.34 -5.19
CA ASP A 95 4.01 21.15 -4.71
C ASP A 95 4.97 20.77 -5.84
N ASN A 96 4.45 20.28 -6.96
CA ASN A 96 5.23 19.78 -8.09
C ASN A 96 4.83 20.54 -9.38
N PRO A 97 5.15 21.85 -9.50
CA PRO A 97 4.57 22.73 -10.52
C PRO A 97 4.90 22.34 -11.97
N TRP A 98 5.98 21.56 -12.16
CA TRP A 98 6.42 21.02 -13.45
C TRP A 98 5.47 19.97 -14.05
N VAL A 99 4.50 19.47 -13.29
CA VAL A 99 3.55 18.43 -13.72
C VAL A 99 2.42 19.04 -14.55
N ASN A 100 2.13 18.46 -15.73
CA ASN A 100 1.01 18.90 -16.58
C ASN A 100 0.15 17.73 -17.09
N ASP A 101 0.37 16.53 -16.57
CA ASP A 101 -0.16 15.28 -17.14
C ASP A 101 -0.72 14.32 -16.08
N HIS A 102 -1.14 14.83 -14.91
CA HIS A 102 -1.56 14.00 -13.77
C HIS A 102 -0.52 12.94 -13.35
N PHE A 103 0.77 13.26 -13.48
CA PHE A 103 1.89 12.37 -13.15
C PHE A 103 1.91 11.06 -13.96
N LYS A 104 1.25 11.01 -15.13
CA LYS A 104 1.18 9.79 -15.97
C LYS A 104 2.54 9.38 -16.53
N SER A 105 3.38 10.35 -16.85
CA SER A 105 4.77 10.16 -17.31
C SER A 105 5.74 9.79 -16.19
N LEU A 106 5.34 9.87 -14.93
CA LEU A 106 6.24 9.71 -13.79
C LEU A 106 6.40 8.23 -13.42
N VAL A 107 7.66 7.83 -13.24
CA VAL A 107 8.04 6.54 -12.67
C VAL A 107 8.76 6.78 -11.35
N PHE A 108 8.43 5.97 -10.35
CA PHE A 108 8.85 6.10 -8.97
C PHE A 108 9.65 4.87 -8.52
N SER A 109 10.85 5.12 -8.03
CA SER A 109 11.80 4.14 -7.53
C SER A 109 11.70 4.05 -6.00
N THR A 110 11.66 2.83 -5.48
CA THR A 110 11.69 2.59 -4.02
C THR A 110 13.11 2.61 -3.43
N ARG A 111 14.12 2.97 -4.23
CA ARG A 111 15.54 3.04 -3.81
C ARG A 111 15.97 4.43 -3.36
N GLY A 112 15.17 5.46 -3.64
CA GLY A 112 15.47 6.82 -3.21
C GLY A 112 15.23 7.03 -1.71
N GLU A 113 15.80 8.10 -1.18
CA GLU A 113 15.64 8.50 0.21
C GLU A 113 14.32 9.25 0.41
N ILE A 114 13.64 8.99 1.53
CA ILE A 114 12.44 9.74 1.93
C ILE A 114 12.79 10.61 3.14
N THR A 115 12.61 11.92 3.01
CA THR A 115 12.80 12.89 4.09
C THR A 115 11.47 13.46 4.56
N GLU A 116 11.41 13.87 5.83
CA GLU A 116 10.22 14.47 6.44
C GLU A 116 10.47 15.93 6.81
N LYS A 117 9.44 16.77 6.63
CA LYS A 117 9.45 18.17 7.08
C LYS A 117 8.11 18.54 7.72
N ASP A 118 8.14 19.34 8.77
CA ASP A 118 6.93 19.97 9.31
C ASP A 118 6.39 21.04 8.35
N ALA A 119 5.09 20.96 8.07
CA ALA A 119 4.37 21.85 7.17
C ALA A 119 2.95 22.09 7.68
N ASP A 120 2.22 23.00 7.02
CA ASP A 120 0.88 23.42 7.40
C ASP A 120 0.04 23.74 6.16
N VAL A 121 -1.24 23.35 6.19
CA VAL A 121 -2.25 23.85 5.24
C VAL A 121 -3.42 24.42 6.03
N ASN A 122 -3.68 25.73 5.91
CA ASN A 122 -4.81 26.39 6.56
C ASN A 122 -4.88 26.20 8.09
N ASN A 123 -3.73 26.21 8.77
CA ASN A 123 -3.57 25.92 10.21
C ASN A 123 -3.79 24.44 10.60
N GLU A 124 -3.76 23.52 9.64
CA GLU A 124 -3.68 22.08 9.88
C GLU A 124 -2.23 21.60 9.70
N PRO A 125 -1.51 21.30 10.81
CA PRO A 125 -0.13 20.87 10.74
C PRO A 125 -0.01 19.43 10.23
N TYR A 126 0.99 19.17 9.40
CA TYR A 126 1.26 17.83 8.88
C TYR A 126 2.75 17.59 8.63
N LYS A 127 3.12 16.32 8.45
CA LYS A 127 4.44 15.92 7.99
C LYS A 127 4.43 15.83 6.46
N GLN A 128 5.12 16.71 5.77
CA GLN A 128 5.38 16.59 4.33
C GLN A 128 6.45 15.52 4.10
N LEU A 129 6.29 14.71 3.06
CA LEU A 129 7.31 13.76 2.62
C LEU A 129 7.93 14.25 1.33
N THR A 130 9.26 14.17 1.23
CA THR A 130 9.99 14.44 -0.01
C THR A 130 10.79 13.21 -0.38
N ALA A 131 10.63 12.73 -1.61
CA ALA A 131 11.43 11.65 -2.15
C ALA A 131 12.58 12.21 -2.98
N LEU A 132 13.81 11.93 -2.57
CA LEU A 132 15.04 12.45 -3.17
C LEU A 132 15.62 11.45 -4.17
N GLY A 133 15.88 11.90 -5.40
CA GLY A 133 16.44 11.07 -6.48
C GLY A 133 15.62 9.82 -6.80
N ALA A 134 14.33 9.84 -6.46
CA ALA A 134 13.46 8.68 -6.48
C ALA A 134 12.51 8.67 -7.68
N ALA A 135 12.51 9.71 -8.51
CA ALA A 135 11.52 9.88 -9.56
C ALA A 135 12.18 10.21 -10.90
N THR A 136 11.68 9.58 -11.96
CA THR A 136 12.13 9.83 -13.33
C THR A 136 10.89 10.09 -14.18
N ARG A 137 10.93 11.16 -14.97
CA ARG A 137 9.86 11.53 -15.90
C ARG A 137 10.20 11.09 -17.30
N PHE A 138 9.27 10.39 -17.94
CA PHE A 138 9.37 9.98 -19.35
C PHE A 138 8.64 10.99 -20.23
N ARG A 139 9.32 11.61 -21.21
CA ARG A 139 8.57 12.34 -22.24
C ARG A 139 7.81 11.33 -23.09
N LEU A 140 6.48 11.35 -22.93
CA LEU A 140 5.57 10.64 -23.81
C LEU A 140 5.38 11.50 -25.07
N PRO A 141 5.55 10.97 -26.29
CA PRO A 141 5.12 11.69 -27.48
C PRO A 141 3.62 11.98 -27.37
N GLU A 142 3.20 13.15 -27.87
CA GLU A 142 1.82 13.66 -27.77
C GLU A 142 0.77 12.68 -28.33
N GLN A 143 1.19 11.79 -29.24
CA GLN A 143 0.38 10.74 -29.83
C GLN A 143 0.25 9.46 -28.98
N ALA A 144 0.92 9.32 -27.84
CA ALA A 144 0.87 8.13 -26.97
C ALA A 144 -0.47 7.99 -26.25
N ARG A 145 -1.49 7.65 -27.04
CA ARG A 145 -2.79 7.14 -26.61
C ARG A 145 -2.64 5.69 -26.11
N PRO A 146 -3.64 5.13 -25.39
CA PRO A 146 -3.57 3.81 -24.76
C PRO A 146 -3.34 2.62 -25.70
N ASP A 147 -3.36 2.86 -27.02
CA ASP A 147 -3.31 1.93 -28.14
C ASP A 147 -1.91 1.78 -28.79
N LEU A 148 -0.90 2.56 -28.38
CA LEU A 148 0.45 2.43 -28.93
C LEU A 148 1.29 1.39 -28.17
N GLY A 149 1.67 0.34 -28.91
CA GLY A 149 2.54 -0.74 -28.45
C GLY A 149 3.92 -0.26 -27.99
N HIS A 150 4.56 -1.10 -27.18
CA HIS A 150 5.75 -0.85 -26.35
C HIS A 150 7.06 -0.38 -27.05
N ASN A 151 7.05 0.05 -28.31
CA ASN A 151 8.24 0.55 -29.01
C ASN A 151 7.92 1.86 -29.74
N VAL A 152 8.00 2.98 -29.04
CA VAL A 152 8.08 4.30 -29.66
C VAL A 152 9.42 4.93 -29.31
N ASP A 153 10.27 5.10 -30.31
CA ASP A 153 11.50 5.88 -30.21
C ASP A 153 11.15 7.34 -29.82
N GLY A 154 11.88 7.92 -28.86
CA GLY A 154 11.69 9.32 -28.43
C GLY A 154 11.44 9.55 -26.94
N PHE A 155 11.56 8.52 -26.10
CA PHE A 155 11.57 8.71 -24.64
C PHE A 155 12.85 9.45 -24.22
N SER A 156 12.72 10.70 -23.79
CA SER A 156 13.77 11.35 -23.00
C SER A 156 13.44 11.16 -21.52
N GLU A 157 14.37 10.59 -20.77
CA GLU A 157 14.31 10.50 -19.31
C GLU A 157 14.83 11.80 -18.69
N VAL A 158 14.04 12.36 -17.77
CA VAL A 158 14.47 13.48 -16.94
C VAL A 158 14.33 13.04 -15.49
N ASP A 159 15.46 12.89 -14.81
CA ASP A 159 15.44 12.62 -13.38
C ASP A 159 14.92 13.84 -12.63
N ILE A 160 14.11 13.56 -11.61
CA ILE A 160 13.49 14.54 -10.73
C ILE A 160 14.24 14.44 -9.40
N GLU A 161 14.91 15.53 -9.04
CA GLU A 161 15.71 15.60 -7.81
C GLU A 161 14.83 15.44 -6.57
N GLU A 162 13.71 16.15 -6.53
CA GLU A 162 12.78 16.14 -5.40
C GLU A 162 11.33 15.95 -5.88
N LEU A 163 10.65 14.96 -5.32
CA LEU A 163 9.21 14.75 -5.50
C LEU A 163 8.50 14.93 -4.16
N HIS A 164 7.62 15.91 -4.08
CA HIS A 164 6.94 16.26 -2.84
C HIS A 164 5.56 15.61 -2.72
N PHE A 165 5.23 15.19 -1.50
CA PHE A 165 3.98 14.53 -1.17
C PHE A 165 3.31 15.17 0.05
N ILE A 166 1.99 15.22 -0.01
CA ILE A 166 1.11 15.63 1.10
C ILE A 166 0.17 14.50 1.51
N PRO A 167 -0.38 14.51 2.75
CA PRO A 167 -1.46 13.62 3.13
C PRO A 167 -2.61 13.69 2.14
N TYR A 168 -3.10 12.53 1.69
CA TYR A 168 -4.20 12.45 0.72
C TYR A 168 -5.48 13.16 1.18
N ALA A 169 -5.72 13.22 2.48
CA ALA A 169 -6.85 13.94 3.06
C ALA A 169 -6.77 15.47 2.89
N LEU A 170 -5.57 16.02 2.67
CA LEU A 170 -5.32 17.46 2.54
C LEU A 170 -5.25 17.94 1.08
N ARG A 171 -5.38 17.04 0.10
CA ARG A 171 -5.37 17.40 -1.34
C ARG A 171 -6.45 18.42 -1.67
N ASP A 172 -6.24 19.20 -2.72
CA ASP A 172 -7.22 20.12 -3.31
C ASP A 172 -7.62 21.29 -2.38
N ASN A 173 -6.77 21.64 -1.41
CA ASN A 173 -6.99 22.77 -0.48
C ASN A 173 -6.09 23.98 -0.76
N ARG A 174 -5.26 23.94 -1.81
CA ARG A 174 -4.23 24.95 -2.11
C ARG A 174 -4.27 25.49 -3.55
N GLY A 175 -5.31 25.13 -4.31
CA GLY A 175 -5.40 25.42 -5.75
C GLY A 175 -4.43 24.58 -6.58
N GLY A 176 -4.12 25.04 -7.79
CA GLY A 176 -3.32 24.29 -8.77
C GLY A 176 -4.10 24.00 -10.04
N LYS A 177 -3.56 23.14 -10.91
CA LYS A 177 -4.22 22.66 -12.13
C LYS A 177 -5.06 21.40 -11.89
N GLY A 178 -5.11 20.91 -10.64
CA GLY A 178 -5.89 19.74 -10.24
C GLY A 178 -5.20 18.41 -10.60
N HIS A 179 -3.90 18.43 -10.85
CA HIS A 179 -3.15 17.20 -11.11
C HIS A 179 -2.72 16.57 -9.79
N MET A 180 -3.17 15.33 -9.54
CA MET A 180 -2.85 14.59 -8.32
C MET A 180 -2.74 13.09 -8.59
N ARG A 181 -1.84 12.41 -7.88
CA ARG A 181 -1.69 10.95 -7.96
C ARG A 181 -1.26 10.35 -6.61
N VAL A 182 -1.92 9.26 -6.21
CA VAL A 182 -1.55 8.45 -5.04
C VAL A 182 -0.57 7.34 -5.45
N GLY A 183 -1.01 6.47 -6.36
CA GLY A 183 -0.19 5.39 -6.91
C GLY A 183 0.60 5.84 -8.12
N LEU A 184 1.91 5.90 -7.97
CA LEU A 184 2.87 6.21 -9.04
C LEU A 184 3.36 4.91 -9.69
N ARG A 185 3.65 4.94 -10.99
CA ARG A 185 4.18 3.77 -11.70
C ARG A 185 5.52 3.38 -11.08
N ARG A 186 5.70 2.10 -10.76
CA ARG A 186 6.95 1.61 -10.15
C ARG A 186 8.07 1.45 -11.19
N ARG A 187 9.29 1.85 -10.83
CA ARG A 187 10.54 1.54 -11.57
C ARG A 187 10.98 0.11 -11.34
#